data_AF-A0A925JDF8-F1
#
_entry.id   AF-A0A925JDF8-F1
#
_cell.length_a   1.000
_cell.length_b   1.000
_cell.length_c   1.000
_cell.angle_alpha   90.00
_cell.angle_beta   90.00
_cell.angle_gamma   90.00
#
_symmetry.space_group_name_H-M   'P 1'
#
loop_
_entity.id
_entity.type
_entity.pdbx_description
1 polymer ?
#
loop_
_entity_poly.entity_id
_entity_poly.type
_entity_poly.pdbx_seq_one_letter_code
_entity_poly.pdbx_strand_id
1 'polypeptide(L)'
;YLVLPFIIWYVKPSRMPYLLLVVILSAPVLRTLLYLYYPYGKYAAYILMPCRADALMLGVCAAILVRSPVGWNYLIKHRRLVNIIFGILFVGVFWAGHKKWMVVDTLQMSSIGHTWIAFFYLFMLLVAISQPEHFISRILRTRALVRVGIIAYGLYLFHFPVLGLCYAAFRGHIPQPSDLGDALTTALAFILILVLAQLSWSYFEKPMVKLGHKYKYRGTEEAESAKR
;
A
#
# COMPACT_ATOMS: atom_id res chain seq x y z
N TYR A 1 6.63 -5.85 -9.75
CA TYR A 1 7.78 -5.46 -8.91
C TYR A 1 9.10 -5.83 -9.56
N LEU A 2 9.38 -7.11 -9.85
CA LEU A 2 10.67 -7.54 -10.41
C LEU A 2 10.97 -6.99 -11.82
N VAL A 3 9.94 -6.78 -12.65
CA VAL A 3 10.08 -6.28 -14.03
C VAL A 3 10.28 -4.75 -14.08
N LEU A 4 9.86 -4.04 -13.03
CA LEU A 4 9.82 -2.58 -13.02
C LEU A 4 11.21 -1.92 -13.11
N PRO A 5 12.26 -2.39 -12.39
CA PRO A 5 13.61 -1.86 -12.56
C PRO A 5 14.13 -1.98 -14.01
N PHE A 6 13.84 -3.11 -14.68
CA PHE A 6 14.22 -3.30 -16.08
C PHE A 6 13.48 -2.32 -17.00
N ILE A 7 12.17 -2.14 -16.80
CA ILE A 7 11.39 -1.16 -17.57
C ILE A 7 11.97 0.24 -17.37
N ILE A 8 12.29 0.63 -16.12
CA ILE A 8 12.85 1.95 -15.84
C ILE A 8 14.23 2.13 -16.49
N TRP A 9 15.03 1.07 -16.54
CA TRP A 9 16.36 1.11 -17.14
C TRP A 9 16.31 1.25 -18.67
N TYR A 10 15.36 0.59 -19.35
CA TYR A 10 15.24 0.62 -20.80
C TYR A 10 14.45 1.83 -21.33
N VAL A 11 13.53 2.38 -20.55
CA VAL A 11 12.61 3.43 -21.02
C VAL A 11 13.24 4.80 -20.85
N LYS A 12 13.36 5.53 -21.97
CA LYS A 12 13.85 6.92 -21.97
C LYS A 12 13.01 7.81 -21.02
N PRO A 13 13.63 8.74 -20.27
CA PRO A 13 12.92 9.62 -19.34
C PRO A 13 11.74 10.38 -19.95
N SER A 14 11.83 10.76 -21.22
CA SER A 14 10.75 11.45 -21.95
C SER A 14 9.51 10.60 -22.20
N ARG A 15 9.65 9.27 -22.24
CA ARG A 15 8.54 8.31 -22.45
C ARG A 15 7.95 7.78 -21.15
N MET A 16 8.64 8.00 -20.02
CA MET A 16 8.22 7.51 -18.71
C MET A 16 6.80 7.97 -18.32
N PRO A 17 6.40 9.25 -18.46
CA PRO A 17 5.06 9.68 -18.07
C PRO A 17 3.95 8.98 -18.86
N TYR A 18 4.17 8.77 -20.16
CA TYR A 18 3.22 8.07 -21.03
C TYR A 18 3.06 6.60 -20.62
N LEU A 19 4.17 5.91 -20.33
CA LEU A 19 4.12 4.53 -19.87
C LEU A 19 3.38 4.41 -18.54
N LEU A 20 3.68 5.29 -17.58
CA LEU A 20 2.99 5.31 -16.29
C LEU A 20 1.49 5.54 -16.47
N LEU A 21 1.11 6.50 -17.32
CA LEU A 21 -0.29 6.80 -17.61
C LEU A 21 -1.01 5.60 -18.23
N VAL A 22 -0.41 4.96 -19.24
CA VAL A 22 -0.99 3.78 -19.89
C VAL A 22 -1.21 2.65 -18.89
N VAL A 23 -0.23 2.34 -18.04
CA VAL A 23 -0.36 1.26 -17.05
C VAL A 23 -1.41 1.60 -15.98
N ILE A 24 -1.43 2.84 -15.48
CA ILE A 24 -2.42 3.30 -14.49
C ILE A 24 -3.85 3.17 -15.05
N LEU A 25 -4.07 3.55 -16.30
CA LEU A 25 -5.39 3.49 -16.93
C LEU A 25 -5.78 2.06 -17.35
N SER A 26 -4.81 1.23 -17.74
CA SER A 26 -5.08 -0.16 -18.14
C SER A 26 -5.53 -1.06 -16.99
N ALA A 27 -5.05 -0.81 -15.76
CA ALA A 27 -5.35 -1.67 -14.62
C ALA A 27 -6.84 -1.72 -14.24
N PRO A 28 -7.58 -0.59 -14.07
CA PRO A 28 -9.02 -0.64 -13.78
C PRO A 28 -9.84 -1.18 -14.96
N VAL A 29 -9.42 -0.93 -16.20
CA VAL A 29 -10.06 -1.48 -17.40
C VAL A 29 -9.94 -3.00 -17.40
N LEU A 30 -8.72 -3.53 -17.26
CA LEU A 30 -8.46 -4.96 -17.19
C LEU A 30 -9.22 -5.62 -16.04
N ARG A 31 -9.22 -5.00 -14.86
CA ARG A 31 -9.92 -5.50 -13.67
C ARG A 31 -11.43 -5.60 -13.91
N THR A 32 -12.01 -4.59 -14.55
CA THR A 32 -13.44 -4.56 -14.91
C THR A 32 -13.77 -5.61 -15.98
N LEU A 33 -12.94 -5.75 -17.01
CA LEU A 33 -13.13 -6.76 -18.05
C LEU A 33 -13.06 -8.18 -17.49
N LEU A 34 -12.07 -8.47 -16.64
CA LEU A 34 -11.97 -9.78 -15.99
C LEU A 34 -13.20 -10.05 -15.13
N TYR A 35 -13.66 -9.07 -14.35
CA TYR A 35 -14.85 -9.22 -13.52
C TYR A 35 -16.11 -9.56 -14.35
N LEU A 36 -16.30 -8.93 -15.50
CA LEU A 36 -17.50 -9.08 -16.32
C LEU A 36 -17.50 -10.33 -17.20
N TYR A 37 -16.34 -10.69 -17.77
CA TYR A 37 -16.26 -11.67 -18.84
C TYR A 37 -15.60 -13.00 -18.45
N TYR A 38 -14.94 -13.08 -17.29
CA TYR A 38 -14.25 -14.31 -16.86
C TYR A 38 -15.02 -15.01 -15.73
N PRO A 39 -15.22 -16.35 -15.79
CA PRO A 39 -15.97 -17.10 -14.76
C PRO A 39 -15.41 -16.95 -13.34
N TYR A 40 -14.08 -16.84 -13.19
CA TYR A 40 -13.40 -16.56 -11.93
C TYR A 40 -12.90 -15.11 -11.84
N GLY A 41 -13.59 -14.22 -12.55
CA GLY A 41 -13.21 -12.82 -12.75
C GLY A 41 -13.00 -12.04 -11.46
N LYS A 42 -13.79 -12.35 -10.43
CA LYS A 42 -13.68 -11.71 -9.09
C LYS A 42 -12.32 -11.97 -8.44
N TYR A 43 -11.92 -13.24 -8.39
CA TYR A 43 -10.62 -13.64 -7.84
C TYR A 43 -9.46 -13.16 -8.72
N ALA A 44 -9.60 -13.27 -10.04
CA ALA A 44 -8.59 -12.81 -10.99
C ALA A 44 -8.35 -11.29 -10.86
N ALA A 45 -9.42 -10.50 -10.81
CA ALA A 45 -9.39 -9.06 -10.59
C ALA A 45 -8.71 -8.66 -9.27
N TYR A 46 -8.87 -9.47 -8.23
CA TYR A 46 -8.31 -9.21 -6.90
C TYR A 46 -6.83 -9.61 -6.78
N ILE A 47 -6.45 -10.77 -7.34
CA ILE A 47 -5.14 -11.41 -7.09
C ILE A 47 -4.12 -11.03 -8.17
N LEU A 48 -4.54 -10.87 -9.42
CA LEU A 48 -3.59 -10.70 -10.53
C LEU A 48 -2.88 -9.35 -10.43
N MET A 49 -1.55 -9.39 -10.46
CA MET A 49 -0.69 -8.20 -10.38
C MET A 49 -1.03 -7.12 -11.42
N PRO A 50 -1.31 -7.44 -12.70
CA PRO A 50 -1.72 -6.43 -13.69
C PRO A 50 -2.95 -5.60 -13.28
N CYS A 51 -3.89 -6.18 -12.54
CA CYS A 51 -5.10 -5.49 -12.04
C CYS A 51 -4.82 -4.51 -10.89
N ARG A 52 -3.61 -4.58 -10.31
CA ARG A 52 -3.12 -3.77 -9.18
C ARG A 52 -1.90 -2.92 -9.56
N ALA A 53 -1.52 -2.92 -10.83
CA ALA A 53 -0.33 -2.21 -11.31
C ALA A 53 -0.46 -0.69 -11.18
N ASP A 54 -1.68 -0.15 -11.20
CA ASP A 54 -1.97 1.27 -10.95
C ASP A 54 -1.43 1.75 -9.61
N ALA A 55 -1.65 1.02 -8.52
CA ALA A 55 -1.14 1.41 -7.20
C ALA A 55 0.39 1.52 -7.17
N LEU A 56 1.07 0.58 -7.83
CA LEU A 56 2.53 0.61 -7.94
C LEU A 56 3.01 1.80 -8.78
N MET A 57 2.38 2.06 -9.93
CA MET A 57 2.76 3.16 -10.81
C MET A 57 2.47 4.52 -10.18
N LEU A 58 1.38 4.66 -9.42
CA LEU A 58 1.12 5.85 -8.62
C LEU A 58 2.22 6.11 -7.58
N GLY A 59 2.73 5.05 -6.94
CA GLY A 59 3.90 5.14 -6.06
C GLY A 59 5.16 5.61 -6.79
N VAL A 60 5.38 5.13 -8.02
CA VAL A 60 6.49 5.58 -8.89
C VAL A 60 6.33 7.05 -9.26
N CYS A 61 5.11 7.50 -9.62
CA CYS A 61 4.81 8.90 -9.86
C CYS A 61 5.15 9.77 -8.65
N ALA A 62 4.75 9.37 -7.43
CA ALA A 62 5.13 10.09 -6.21
C ALA A 62 6.65 10.13 -6.01
N ALA A 63 7.35 9.01 -6.23
CA ALA A 63 8.80 8.97 -6.09
C ALA A 63 9.51 9.92 -7.06
N ILE A 64 9.07 9.98 -8.33
CA ILE A 64 9.60 10.92 -9.33
C ILE A 64 9.30 12.37 -8.93
N LEU A 65 8.06 12.64 -8.52
CA LEU A 65 7.62 13.97 -8.11
C LEU A 65 8.45 14.50 -6.92
N VAL A 66 8.67 13.66 -5.90
CA VAL A 66 9.37 14.05 -4.66
C VAL A 66 10.89 14.15 -4.87
N ARG A 67 11.48 13.36 -5.76
CA ARG A 67 12.93 13.37 -6.02
C ARG A 67 13.38 14.48 -6.97
N SER A 68 12.47 15.04 -7.77
CA SER A 68 12.73 16.16 -8.67
C SER A 68 12.64 17.50 -7.92
N PRO A 69 13.63 18.41 -8.03
CA PRO A 69 13.53 19.75 -7.43
C PRO A 69 12.31 20.54 -7.94
N VAL A 70 12.02 20.43 -9.24
CA VAL A 70 10.86 21.08 -9.87
C VAL A 70 9.56 20.49 -9.34
N GLY A 71 9.50 19.15 -9.25
CA GLY A 71 8.32 18.44 -8.74
C GLY A 71 8.06 18.72 -7.25
N TRP A 72 9.12 18.76 -6.44
CA TRP A 72 9.06 19.08 -5.02
C TRP A 72 8.54 20.51 -4.78
N ASN A 73 9.09 21.49 -5.51
CA ASN A 73 8.65 22.88 -5.43
C ASN A 73 7.18 23.03 -5.87
N TYR A 74 6.77 22.32 -6.92
CA TYR A 74 5.37 22.30 -7.36
C TYR A 74 4.44 21.72 -6.28
N LEU A 75 4.85 20.62 -5.62
CA LEU A 75 4.08 19.97 -4.56
C LEU A 75 3.89 20.90 -3.35
N ILE A 76 4.96 21.56 -2.89
CA ILE A 76 4.90 22.52 -1.78
C ILE A 76 4.01 23.72 -2.14
N LYS A 77 4.16 24.26 -3.36
CA LYS A 77 3.34 25.39 -3.85
C LYS A 77 1.85 25.06 -3.83
N HIS A 78 1.48 23.82 -4.18
CA HIS A 78 0.08 23.37 -4.30
C HIS A 78 -0.41 22.53 -3.11
N ARG A 79 0.20 22.63 -1.93
CA ARG A 79 -0.22 21.87 -0.73
C ARG A 79 -1.71 21.97 -0.39
N ARG A 80 -2.35 23.12 -0.64
CA ARG A 80 -3.80 23.29 -0.44
C ARG A 80 -4.61 22.37 -1.36
N LEU A 81 -4.22 22.30 -2.64
CA LEU A 81 -4.86 21.41 -3.61
C LEU A 81 -4.67 19.93 -3.21
N VAL A 82 -3.47 19.56 -2.76
CA VAL A 82 -3.19 18.21 -2.25
C VAL A 82 -4.11 17.87 -1.08
N ASN A 83 -4.30 18.79 -0.14
CA ASN A 83 -5.18 18.59 1.02
C ASN A 83 -6.66 18.51 0.62
N ILE A 84 -7.11 19.31 -0.35
CA ILE A 84 -8.47 19.25 -0.88
C ILE A 84 -8.73 17.90 -1.54
N ILE A 85 -7.82 17.46 -2.42
CA ILE A 85 -7.95 16.16 -3.09
C ILE A 85 -7.91 15.02 -2.06
N PHE A 86 -7.01 15.08 -1.08
CA PHE A 86 -6.97 14.13 0.03
C PHE A 86 -8.31 14.08 0.79
N GLY A 87 -8.89 15.23 1.12
CA GLY A 87 -10.19 15.33 1.79
C GLY A 87 -11.33 14.73 0.98
N ILE A 88 -11.40 15.01 -0.33
CA ILE A 88 -12.39 14.42 -1.24
C ILE A 88 -12.24 12.89 -1.29
N LEU A 89 -11.01 12.40 -1.43
CA LEU A 89 -10.72 10.96 -1.46
C LEU A 89 -11.10 10.29 -0.14
N PHE A 90 -10.79 10.92 1.00
CA PHE A 90 -11.16 10.45 2.34
C PHE A 90 -12.67 10.32 2.48
N VAL A 91 -13.44 11.36 2.14
CA VAL A 91 -14.91 11.31 2.16
C VAL A 91 -15.43 10.20 1.24
N GLY A 92 -14.85 10.05 0.04
CA GLY A 92 -15.22 8.99 -0.89
C GLY A 92 -14.99 7.58 -0.33
N VAL A 93 -13.87 7.35 0.37
CA VAL A 93 -13.59 6.08 1.06
C VAL A 93 -14.63 5.85 2.17
N PHE A 94 -14.89 6.83 3.02
CA PHE A 94 -15.89 6.67 4.10
C PHE A 94 -17.30 6.37 3.55
N TRP A 95 -17.70 7.10 2.51
CA TRP A 95 -19.00 6.92 1.87
C TRP A 95 -19.14 5.56 1.17
N ALA A 96 -18.13 5.13 0.42
CA ALA A 96 -18.10 3.81 -0.20
C ALA A 96 -18.13 2.68 0.83
N GLY A 97 -17.48 2.87 1.99
CA GLY A 97 -17.48 1.92 3.09
C GLY A 97 -18.88 1.78 3.71
N HIS A 98 -19.55 2.89 3.96
CA HIS A 98 -20.92 2.90 4.47
C HIS A 98 -21.91 2.18 3.52
N LYS A 99 -21.73 2.32 2.21
CA LYS A 99 -22.57 1.63 1.21
C LYS A 99 -22.18 0.17 0.98
N LYS A 100 -21.20 -0.37 1.73
CA LYS A 100 -20.63 -1.71 1.56
C LYS A 100 -20.05 -1.95 0.15
N TRP A 101 -19.66 -0.89 -0.55
CA TRP A 101 -19.05 -0.96 -1.88
C TRP A 101 -17.59 -1.39 -1.86
N MET A 102 -16.98 -1.48 -0.67
CA MET A 102 -15.59 -1.94 -0.49
C MET A 102 -15.49 -3.44 -0.13
N VAL A 103 -16.58 -4.19 -0.32
CA VAL A 103 -16.52 -5.65 -0.28
C VAL A 103 -15.87 -6.15 -1.57
N VAL A 104 -14.88 -7.04 -1.44
CA VAL A 104 -14.00 -7.51 -2.53
C VAL A 104 -14.77 -8.02 -3.76
N ASP A 105 -15.94 -8.61 -3.56
CA ASP A 105 -16.74 -9.24 -4.62
C ASP A 105 -17.67 -8.29 -5.40
N THR A 106 -17.70 -7.01 -5.04
CA THR A 106 -18.57 -6.02 -5.69
C THR A 106 -17.96 -5.45 -6.96
N LEU A 107 -18.81 -5.16 -7.95
CA LEU A 107 -18.39 -4.51 -9.20
C LEU A 107 -17.75 -3.14 -8.93
N GLN A 108 -18.26 -2.39 -7.97
CA GLN A 108 -17.77 -1.08 -7.58
C GLN A 108 -16.32 -1.16 -7.08
N MET A 109 -16.03 -2.14 -6.23
CA MET A 109 -14.68 -2.38 -5.73
C MET A 109 -13.74 -2.80 -6.87
N SER A 110 -14.19 -3.74 -7.71
CA SER A 110 -13.42 -4.26 -8.84
C SER A 110 -13.17 -3.23 -9.95
N SER A 111 -14.06 -2.27 -10.16
CA SER A 111 -13.90 -1.22 -11.17
C SER A 111 -13.05 -0.06 -10.66
N ILE A 112 -13.61 0.76 -9.78
CA ILE A 112 -12.99 2.03 -9.35
C ILE A 112 -12.48 2.00 -7.92
N GLY A 113 -13.06 1.18 -7.03
CA GLY A 113 -12.78 1.23 -5.59
C GLY A 113 -11.30 1.00 -5.25
N HIS A 114 -10.68 -0.01 -5.83
CA HIS A 114 -9.25 -0.28 -5.66
C HIS A 114 -8.34 0.87 -6.11
N THR A 115 -8.68 1.53 -7.23
CA THR A 115 -7.92 2.68 -7.76
C THR A 115 -8.16 3.92 -6.90
N TRP A 116 -9.38 4.12 -6.42
CA TRP A 116 -9.73 5.18 -5.47
C TRP A 116 -8.92 5.07 -4.18
N ILE A 117 -8.82 3.86 -3.62
CA ILE A 117 -8.00 3.57 -2.44
C ILE A 117 -6.51 3.83 -2.73
N ALA A 118 -6.02 3.46 -3.92
CA ALA A 118 -4.64 3.73 -4.31
C ALA A 118 -4.34 5.23 -4.37
N PHE A 119 -5.24 6.04 -4.94
CA PHE A 119 -5.15 7.50 -4.90
C PHE A 119 -5.25 8.05 -3.47
N PHE A 120 -6.16 7.52 -2.66
CA PHE A 120 -6.28 7.93 -1.26
C PHE A 120 -4.95 7.78 -0.51
N TYR A 121 -4.33 6.60 -0.58
CA TYR A 121 -3.03 6.35 0.05
C TYR A 121 -1.88 7.15 -0.59
N LEU A 122 -1.91 7.38 -1.91
CA LEU A 122 -0.97 8.27 -2.58
C LEU A 122 -1.00 9.68 -1.99
N PHE A 123 -2.18 10.30 -1.91
CA PHE A 123 -2.32 11.65 -1.38
C PHE A 123 -2.04 11.73 0.12
N MET A 124 -2.42 10.70 0.88
CA MET A 124 -2.03 10.58 2.29
C MET A 124 -0.50 10.56 2.46
N LEU A 125 0.21 9.80 1.61
CA LEU A 125 1.67 9.75 1.58
C LEU A 125 2.28 11.10 1.21
N LEU A 126 1.74 11.77 0.19
CA LEU A 126 2.22 13.09 -0.23
C LEU A 126 2.06 14.14 0.89
N VAL A 127 0.95 14.12 1.63
CA VAL A 127 0.75 14.97 2.82
C VAL A 127 1.78 14.62 3.91
N ALA A 128 1.95 13.33 4.21
CA ALA A 128 2.87 12.85 5.25
C ALA A 128 4.34 13.25 4.99
N ILE A 129 4.75 13.33 3.72
CA ILE A 129 6.11 13.68 3.31
C ILE A 129 6.28 15.21 3.21
N SER A 130 5.35 15.91 2.55
CA SER A 130 5.51 17.34 2.21
C SER A 130 5.09 18.31 3.32
N GLN A 131 4.29 17.87 4.29
CA GLN A 131 3.69 18.73 5.31
C GLN A 131 3.88 18.13 6.71
N PRO A 132 5.08 18.21 7.32
CA PRO A 132 5.38 17.58 8.61
C PRO A 132 4.52 18.11 9.76
N GLU A 133 4.15 19.40 9.74
CA GLU A 133 3.33 20.04 10.76
C GLU A 133 1.83 19.70 10.67
N HIS A 134 1.39 19.09 9.56
CA HIS A 134 -0.02 18.73 9.39
C HIS A 134 -0.43 17.66 10.40
N PHE A 135 -1.64 17.76 10.95
CA PHE A 135 -2.15 16.85 11.99
C PHE A 135 -2.04 15.37 11.61
N ILE A 136 -2.45 15.02 10.39
CA ILE A 136 -2.33 13.65 9.87
C ILE A 136 -0.88 13.18 9.82
N SER A 137 0.05 14.04 9.38
CA SER A 137 1.48 13.73 9.35
C SER A 137 2.03 13.46 10.74
N ARG A 138 1.59 14.23 11.75
CA ARG A 138 1.98 14.02 13.16
C ARG A 138 1.50 12.67 13.67
N ILE A 139 0.25 12.28 13.39
CA ILE A 139 -0.28 10.95 13.74
C ILE A 139 0.53 9.84 13.08
N LEU A 140 0.76 9.94 11.77
CA LEU A 140 1.47 8.92 10.99
C LEU A 140 2.94 8.74 11.42
N ARG A 141 3.53 9.77 12.05
CA ARG A 141 4.91 9.76 12.56
C ARG A 141 5.01 9.40 14.04
N THR A 142 3.90 9.06 14.70
CA THR A 142 3.94 8.59 16.09
C THR A 142 4.78 7.32 16.21
N ARG A 143 5.58 7.21 17.28
CA ARG A 143 6.47 6.05 17.49
C ARG A 143 5.72 4.72 17.46
N ALA A 144 4.50 4.68 17.99
CA ALA A 144 3.66 3.49 17.98
C ALA A 144 3.31 3.06 16.55
N LEU A 145 2.79 3.98 15.73
CA LEU A 145 2.37 3.65 14.37
C LEU A 145 3.56 3.30 13.47
N VAL A 146 4.69 3.98 13.65
CA VAL A 146 5.94 3.63 12.94
C VAL A 146 6.42 2.23 13.32
N ARG A 147 6.39 1.85 14.61
CA ARG A 147 6.74 0.48 15.05
C ARG A 147 5.83 -0.57 14.42
N VAL A 148 4.52 -0.32 14.40
CA VAL A 148 3.56 -1.20 13.72
C VAL A 148 3.87 -1.30 12.22
N GLY A 149 4.19 -0.17 11.58
CA GLY A 149 4.60 -0.15 10.17
C GLY A 149 5.86 -0.96 9.87
N ILE A 150 6.82 -0.99 10.80
CA ILE A 150 8.06 -1.79 10.67
C ILE A 150 7.75 -3.30 10.64
N ILE A 151 6.82 -3.76 11.48
CA ILE A 151 6.45 -5.19 11.56
C ILE A 151 5.25 -5.55 10.67
N ALA A 152 4.79 -4.63 9.82
CA ALA A 152 3.54 -4.77 9.07
C ALA A 152 3.54 -5.96 8.10
N TYR A 153 4.71 -6.33 7.56
CA TYR A 153 4.84 -7.50 6.71
C TYR A 153 4.54 -8.80 7.48
N GLY A 154 5.19 -9.01 8.62
CA GLY A 154 4.90 -10.14 9.51
C GLY A 154 3.45 -10.14 9.99
N LEU A 155 2.90 -8.97 10.36
CA LEU A 155 1.49 -8.85 10.74
C LEU A 155 0.55 -9.32 9.62
N TYR A 156 0.77 -8.87 8.38
CA TYR A 156 -0.01 -9.28 7.22
C TYR A 156 0.10 -10.79 6.96
N LEU A 157 1.30 -11.36 7.10
CA LEU A 157 1.50 -12.79 6.85
C LEU A 157 0.82 -13.68 7.91
N PHE A 158 0.92 -13.30 9.19
CA PHE A 158 0.47 -14.16 10.28
C PHE A 158 -1.00 -13.98 10.66
N HIS A 159 -1.65 -12.86 10.32
CA HIS A 159 -2.98 -12.58 10.87
C HIS A 159 -4.05 -13.64 10.53
N PHE A 160 -4.18 -14.05 9.26
CA PHE A 160 -5.12 -15.10 8.87
C PHE A 160 -4.83 -16.47 9.50
N PRO A 161 -3.61 -17.06 9.36
CA PRO A 161 -3.35 -18.39 9.89
C PRO A 161 -3.43 -18.45 11.41
N VAL A 162 -2.89 -17.46 12.12
CA VAL A 162 -2.91 -17.45 13.60
C VAL A 162 -4.32 -17.28 14.14
N LEU A 163 -5.12 -16.40 13.53
CA LEU A 163 -6.53 -16.23 13.90
C LEU A 163 -7.31 -17.53 13.68
N GLY A 164 -7.15 -18.17 12.52
CA GLY A 164 -7.79 -19.44 12.20
C GLY A 164 -7.41 -20.56 13.17
N LEU A 165 -6.12 -20.69 13.51
CA LEU A 165 -5.64 -21.70 14.47
C LEU A 165 -6.18 -21.45 15.89
N CYS A 166 -6.24 -20.21 16.35
CA CYS A 166 -6.80 -19.89 17.67
C CYS A 166 -8.28 -20.27 17.74
N TYR A 167 -9.05 -19.91 16.71
CA TYR A 167 -10.47 -20.28 16.65
C TYR A 167 -10.69 -21.79 16.51
N ALA A 168 -9.86 -22.49 15.74
CA ALA A 168 -9.91 -23.94 15.66
C ALA A 168 -9.59 -24.62 17.01
N ALA A 169 -8.62 -24.08 17.78
CA ALA A 169 -8.19 -24.64 19.05
C ALA A 169 -9.16 -24.37 20.21
N PHE A 170 -9.75 -23.17 20.29
CA PHE A 170 -10.54 -22.74 21.45
C PHE A 170 -12.05 -22.73 21.22
N ARG A 171 -12.51 -22.65 19.96
CA ARG A 171 -13.93 -22.38 19.63
C ARG A 171 -14.55 -23.43 18.71
N GLY A 172 -13.77 -24.05 17.83
CA GLY A 172 -14.25 -25.07 16.89
C GLY A 172 -15.13 -24.52 15.76
N HIS A 173 -15.22 -23.20 15.61
CA HIS A 173 -15.95 -22.54 14.53
C HIS A 173 -15.11 -21.41 13.90
N ILE A 174 -15.59 -20.88 12.78
CA ILE A 174 -14.91 -19.78 12.08
C ILE A 174 -14.92 -18.47 12.89
N PRO A 175 -13.93 -17.56 12.68
CA PRO A 175 -13.88 -16.28 13.38
C PRO A 175 -15.14 -15.44 13.16
N GLN A 176 -15.92 -15.27 14.23
CA GLN A 176 -17.08 -14.39 14.29
C GLN A 176 -17.08 -13.71 15.65
N PRO A 177 -17.38 -12.40 15.75
CA PRO A 177 -17.54 -11.73 17.02
C PRO A 177 -18.98 -11.93 17.52
N SER A 178 -19.26 -13.07 18.15
CA SER A 178 -20.62 -13.39 18.62
C SER A 178 -20.77 -13.31 20.14
N ASP A 179 -19.69 -13.56 20.89
CA ASP A 179 -19.70 -13.56 22.35
C ASP A 179 -18.38 -13.07 22.98
N LEU A 180 -18.33 -13.07 24.31
CA LEU A 180 -17.13 -12.69 25.07
C LEU A 180 -15.96 -13.67 24.81
N GLY A 181 -16.25 -14.96 24.62
CA GLY A 181 -15.23 -15.97 24.34
C GLY A 181 -14.52 -15.75 23.01
N ASP A 182 -15.27 -15.34 21.98
CA ASP A 182 -14.74 -14.93 20.68
C ASP A 182 -13.89 -13.67 20.78
N ALA A 183 -14.32 -12.69 21.59
CA ALA A 183 -13.55 -11.48 21.84
C ALA A 183 -12.21 -11.80 22.53
N LEU A 184 -12.21 -12.69 23.52
CA LEU A 184 -11.00 -13.15 24.20
C LEU A 184 -10.09 -13.96 23.27
N THR A 185 -10.66 -14.84 22.44
CA THR A 185 -9.90 -15.62 21.45
C THR A 185 -9.25 -14.71 20.41
N THR A 186 -9.99 -13.70 19.94
CA THR A 186 -9.47 -12.69 19.01
C THR A 186 -8.38 -11.84 19.64
N ALA A 187 -8.55 -11.43 20.90
CA ALA A 187 -7.54 -10.67 21.64
C ALA A 187 -6.26 -11.50 21.83
N LEU A 188 -6.39 -12.79 22.19
CA LEU A 188 -5.28 -13.72 22.29
C LEU A 188 -4.56 -13.87 20.94
N ALA A 189 -5.33 -14.11 19.87
CA ALA A 189 -4.78 -14.22 18.52
C ALA A 189 -4.02 -12.94 18.13
N PHE A 190 -4.58 -11.76 18.42
CA PHE A 190 -3.94 -10.48 18.13
C PHE A 190 -2.60 -10.32 18.86
N ILE A 191 -2.53 -10.69 20.14
CA ILE A 191 -1.28 -10.69 20.91
C ILE A 191 -0.27 -11.66 20.29
N LEU A 192 -0.69 -12.87 19.95
CA LEU A 192 0.18 -13.87 19.31
C LEU A 192 0.70 -13.38 17.95
N ILE A 193 -0.15 -12.76 17.13
CA ILE A 193 0.22 -12.16 15.84
C ILE A 193 1.28 -11.07 16.04
N LEU A 194 1.11 -10.18 17.02
CA LEU A 194 2.09 -9.14 17.33
C LEU A 194 3.43 -9.73 17.77
N VAL A 195 3.42 -10.74 18.63
CA VAL A 195 4.63 -11.43 19.09
C VAL A 195 5.33 -12.11 17.92
N LEU A 196 4.62 -12.88 17.10
CA LEU A 196 5.19 -13.57 15.93
C LEU A 196 5.73 -12.59 14.89
N ALA A 197 5.02 -11.50 14.61
CA ALA A 197 5.49 -10.45 13.71
C ALA A 197 6.76 -9.76 14.24
N GLN A 198 6.83 -9.51 15.55
CA GLN A 198 8.01 -8.92 16.19
C GLN A 198 9.21 -9.89 16.16
N LEU A 199 8.97 -11.20 16.36
CA LEU A 199 10.00 -12.23 16.24
C LEU A 199 10.49 -12.35 14.79
N SER A 200 9.58 -12.39 13.82
CA SER A 200 9.91 -12.38 12.38
C SER A 200 10.80 -11.20 12.02
N TRP A 201 10.43 -9.99 12.47
CA TRP A 201 11.24 -8.81 12.26
C TRP A 201 12.63 -8.92 12.86
N SER A 202 12.73 -9.41 14.09
CA SER A 202 13.99 -9.42 14.85
C SER A 202 14.99 -10.46 14.34
N TYR A 203 14.50 -11.64 13.97
CA TYR A 203 15.33 -12.79 13.57
C TYR A 203 15.52 -12.94 12.05
N PHE A 204 14.56 -12.50 11.23
CA PHE A 204 14.60 -12.72 9.79
C PHE A 204 14.66 -11.39 9.00
N GLU A 205 13.65 -10.54 9.15
CA GLU A 205 13.49 -9.38 8.25
C GLU A 205 14.61 -8.34 8.48
N LYS A 206 14.89 -7.99 9.73
CA LYS A 206 15.93 -6.98 10.06
C LYS A 206 17.33 -7.42 9.60
N PRO A 207 17.80 -8.67 9.82
CA PRO A 207 19.05 -9.14 9.23
C PRO A 207 19.08 -9.09 7.69
N MET A 208 18.00 -9.51 7.02
CA MET A 208 17.92 -9.52 5.56
C MET A 208 17.96 -8.10 4.97
N VAL A 209 17.22 -7.16 5.55
CA VAL A 209 17.25 -5.74 5.16
C VAL A 209 18.65 -5.15 5.36
N LYS A 210 19.30 -5.44 6.49
CA LYS A 210 20.68 -5.00 6.75
C LYS A 210 21.66 -5.55 5.73
N LEU A 211 21.51 -6.82 5.32
CA LEU A 211 22.34 -7.43 4.29
C LEU A 211 22.14 -6.75 2.93
N GLY A 212 20.89 -6.47 2.55
CA GLY A 212 20.56 -5.76 1.31
C GLY A 212 21.19 -4.37 1.23
N HIS A 213 21.18 -3.60 2.32
CA HIS A 213 21.79 -2.26 2.37
C HIS A 213 23.33 -2.26 2.30
N LYS A 214 24.01 -3.40 2.44
CA LYS A 214 25.47 -3.46 2.24
C LYS A 214 25.86 -3.28 0.78
N TYR A 215 24.98 -3.61 -0.17
CA TYR A 215 25.24 -3.44 -1.59
C TYR A 215 24.92 -1.99 -2.00
N LYS A 216 25.96 -1.20 -2.25
CA LYS A 216 25.83 0.12 -2.89
C LYS A 216 25.73 -0.06 -4.40
N TYR A 217 24.68 0.49 -5.01
CA TYR A 217 24.54 0.50 -6.47
C TYR A 217 25.40 1.62 -7.07
N ARG A 218 26.13 1.31 -8.15
CA ARG A 218 27.16 2.16 -8.78
C ARG A 218 26.70 3.59 -9.14
N GLY A 219 25.40 3.82 -9.38
CA GLY A 219 24.86 5.16 -9.64
C GLY A 219 24.81 6.10 -8.42
N THR A 220 25.13 5.61 -7.22
CA THR A 220 25.20 6.45 -6.00
C THR A 220 26.52 7.23 -5.94
N GLU A 221 27.60 6.71 -6.54
CA GLU A 221 28.93 7.34 -6.52
C GLU A 221 29.00 8.57 -7.45
N GLU A 222 28.39 8.51 -8.63
CA GLU A 222 28.36 9.64 -9.58
C GLU A 222 27.52 10.84 -9.06
N ALA A 223 26.45 10.56 -8.31
CA ALA A 223 25.61 11.59 -7.71
C ALA A 223 26.22 12.22 -6.44
N GLU A 224 27.08 11.49 -5.73
CA GLU A 224 27.85 12.01 -4.59
C GLU A 224 29.12 12.75 -5.05
N SER A 225 29.76 12.33 -6.14
CA SER A 225 30.91 13.04 -6.72
C SER A 225 30.51 14.34 -7.42
N ALA A 226 29.31 14.44 -7.99
CA ALA A 226 28.78 15.68 -8.57
C ALA A 226 28.32 16.72 -7.53
N LYS A 227 28.33 16.37 -6.24
CA LYS A 227 28.00 17.26 -5.11
C LYS A 227 29.24 17.73 -4.32
N ARG A 228 30.43 17.21 -4.65
CA ARG A 228 31.71 17.70 -4.12
C ARG A 228 32.37 18.61 -5.13
#